data_AF-A0A2D0HLD5-F1
#
_entry.id   AF-A0A2D0HLD5-F1
#
_cell.length_a   1.000
_cell.length_b   1.000
_cell.length_c   1.000
_cell.angle_alpha   90.00
_cell.angle_beta   90.00
_cell.angle_gamma   90.00
#
_symmetry.space_group_name_H-M   'P 1'
#
loop_
_entity.id
_entity.type
_entity.pdbx_description
1 polymer ?
#
loop_
_entity_poly.entity_id
_entity_poly.type
_entity_poly.pdbx_seq_one_letter_code
_entity_poly.pdbx_strand_id
1 'polypeptide(L)'
;MTNSRQSSFRRILVTRILLLFVPVLLVGEIVALNKARTSILRTARQNLTESAISKGERIGDAIAILKANLLSVSKTTVIPSDSPIQEQEILTQLRQQLPASIECIQLTNLLNQKIIASSCGDRQIGELRLPLPSDGIDVKAIFPPKAGTTGKRNAQNQLQIVLSAPVSDSRKNSIYSLSIQSALYQQTRNPPGSLTGAMVVIAEDGTILAHPFTDWVGTNINQHPHASQIKSI
;
A
#
# COMPACT_ATOMS: atom_id res chain seq x y z
N MET A 1 -41.33 -63.99 -34.76
CA MET A 1 -42.42 -63.66 -33.82
C MET A 1 -41.93 -62.57 -32.88
N THR A 2 -42.31 -61.31 -33.13
CA THR A 2 -41.89 -60.14 -32.34
C THR A 2 -42.96 -59.83 -31.30
N ASN A 3 -42.73 -60.19 -30.04
CA ASN A 3 -43.58 -59.79 -28.93
C ASN A 3 -43.43 -58.28 -28.69
N SER A 4 -44.39 -57.48 -29.16
CA SER A 4 -44.51 -56.08 -28.77
C SER A 4 -44.89 -56.04 -27.29
N ARG A 5 -43.93 -55.76 -26.41
CA ARG A 5 -44.18 -55.52 -24.99
C ARG A 5 -45.17 -54.36 -24.88
N GLN A 6 -46.43 -54.65 -24.52
CA GLN A 6 -47.42 -53.64 -24.15
C GLN A 6 -46.85 -52.82 -22.99
N SER A 7 -46.38 -51.63 -23.31
CA SER A 7 -45.93 -50.66 -22.33
C SER A 7 -47.15 -50.24 -21.50
N SER A 8 -47.19 -50.65 -20.23
CA SER A 8 -48.29 -50.28 -19.32
C SER A 8 -48.50 -48.76 -19.35
N PHE A 9 -49.76 -48.32 -19.43
CA PHE A 9 -50.14 -46.90 -19.46
C PHE A 9 -49.41 -46.06 -18.39
N ARG A 10 -49.22 -46.62 -17.19
CA ARG A 10 -48.46 -46.02 -16.08
C ARG A 10 -47.01 -45.68 -16.47
N ARG A 11 -46.33 -46.55 -17.22
CA ARG A 11 -44.94 -46.34 -17.64
C ARG A 11 -44.83 -45.23 -18.69
N ILE A 12 -45.77 -45.15 -19.64
CA ILE A 12 -45.82 -44.06 -20.63
C ILE A 12 -46.09 -42.72 -19.94
N LEU A 13 -47.04 -42.72 -18.99
CA LEU A 13 -47.41 -41.54 -18.23
C LEU A 13 -46.26 -41.03 -17.37
N VAL A 14 -45.57 -41.92 -16.63
CA VAL A 14 -44.40 -41.57 -15.80
C VAL A 14 -43.24 -41.07 -16.66
N THR A 15 -42.92 -41.72 -17.78
CA THR A 15 -41.84 -41.26 -18.67
C THR A 15 -42.14 -39.87 -19.24
N ARG A 16 -43.40 -39.58 -19.62
CA ARG A 16 -43.80 -38.26 -20.10
C ARG A 16 -43.70 -37.19 -19.02
N ILE A 17 -44.13 -37.49 -17.78
CA ILE A 17 -43.98 -36.57 -16.64
C ILE A 17 -42.48 -36.32 -16.42
N LEU A 18 -41.66 -37.36 -16.34
CA LEU A 18 -40.24 -37.23 -16.03
C LEU A 18 -39.48 -36.45 -17.13
N LEU A 19 -39.81 -36.69 -18.42
CA LEU A 19 -39.25 -35.92 -19.54
C LEU A 19 -39.65 -34.44 -19.55
N LEU A 20 -40.79 -34.08 -18.95
CA LEU A 20 -41.23 -32.68 -18.87
C LEU A 20 -40.67 -31.98 -17.62
N PHE A 21 -40.69 -32.65 -16.47
CA PHE A 21 -40.31 -32.02 -15.19
C PHE A 21 -38.80 -31.97 -14.97
N VAL A 22 -38.05 -33.01 -15.35
CA VAL A 22 -36.60 -33.05 -15.09
C VAL A 22 -35.84 -31.93 -15.81
N PRO A 23 -36.07 -31.65 -17.12
CA PRO A 23 -35.38 -30.55 -17.78
C PRO A 23 -35.71 -29.18 -17.16
N VAL A 24 -36.97 -28.95 -16.78
CA VAL A 24 -37.40 -27.69 -16.15
C VAL A 24 -36.74 -27.52 -14.78
N LEU A 25 -36.66 -28.59 -13.99
CA LEU A 25 -36.01 -28.58 -12.68
C LEU A 25 -34.50 -28.32 -12.82
N LEU A 26 -33.82 -28.98 -13.76
CA LEU A 26 -32.40 -28.76 -14.02
C LEU A 26 -32.11 -27.32 -14.48
N VAL A 27 -32.96 -26.75 -15.35
CA VAL A 27 -32.82 -25.33 -15.75
C VAL A 27 -33.00 -24.41 -14.55
N GLY A 28 -33.98 -24.68 -13.69
CA GLY A 28 -34.20 -23.93 -12.45
C GLY A 28 -32.98 -23.95 -11.52
N GLU A 29 -32.38 -25.12 -11.30
CA GLU A 29 -31.16 -25.28 -10.49
C GLU A 29 -29.97 -24.52 -11.09
N ILE A 30 -29.76 -24.60 -12.41
CA ILE A 30 -28.67 -23.89 -13.11
C ILE A 30 -28.85 -22.38 -12.96
N VAL A 31 -30.07 -21.87 -13.15
CA VAL A 31 -30.37 -20.43 -13.01
C VAL A 31 -30.15 -19.97 -11.56
N ALA A 32 -30.63 -20.74 -10.58
CA ALA A 32 -30.43 -20.44 -9.17
C ALA A 32 -28.94 -20.42 -8.78
N LEU A 33 -28.17 -21.41 -9.22
CA LEU A 33 -26.73 -21.50 -8.97
C LEU A 33 -25.97 -20.34 -9.62
N ASN A 34 -26.29 -20.01 -10.88
CA ASN A 34 -25.68 -18.87 -11.57
C ASN A 34 -25.99 -17.55 -10.85
N LYS A 35 -27.23 -17.35 -10.39
CA LYS A 35 -27.62 -16.15 -9.63
C LYS A 35 -26.94 -16.07 -8.27
N ALA A 36 -26.83 -17.19 -7.54
CA ALA A 36 -26.10 -17.24 -6.29
C ALA A 36 -24.62 -16.89 -6.49
N ARG A 37 -23.98 -17.48 -7.52
CA ARG A 37 -22.58 -17.21 -7.87
C ARG A 37 -22.34 -15.75 -8.22
N THR A 38 -23.18 -15.16 -9.08
CA THR A 38 -23.03 -13.74 -9.46
C THR A 38 -23.25 -12.82 -8.26
N SER A 39 -24.21 -13.12 -7.38
CA SER A 39 -24.44 -12.34 -6.17
C SER A 39 -23.23 -12.37 -5.23
N ILE A 40 -22.66 -13.55 -4.98
CA ILE A 40 -21.46 -13.70 -4.13
C ILE A 40 -20.27 -12.94 -4.73
N LEU A 41 -20.02 -13.09 -6.03
CA LEU A 41 -18.93 -12.40 -6.72
C LEU A 41 -19.11 -10.88 -6.67
N ARG A 42 -20.34 -10.39 -6.84
CA ARG A 42 -20.66 -8.96 -6.74
C ARG A 42 -20.37 -8.43 -5.33
N THR A 43 -20.82 -9.12 -4.29
CA THR A 43 -20.56 -8.74 -2.90
C THR A 43 -19.06 -8.79 -2.57
N ALA A 44 -18.34 -9.81 -3.04
CA ALA A 44 -16.90 -9.90 -2.87
C ALA A 44 -16.19 -8.70 -3.53
N ARG A 45 -16.55 -8.37 -4.78
CA ARG A 45 -15.98 -7.19 -5.48
C ARG A 45 -16.28 -5.89 -4.73
N GLN A 46 -17.52 -5.70 -4.31
CA GLN A 46 -17.91 -4.50 -3.57
C GLN A 46 -17.09 -4.35 -2.28
N ASN A 47 -16.97 -5.41 -1.47
CA ASN A 47 -16.18 -5.38 -0.24
C ASN A 47 -14.68 -5.13 -0.50
N LEU A 48 -14.14 -5.70 -1.59
CA LEU A 48 -12.75 -5.45 -2.00
C LEU A 48 -12.56 -3.99 -2.42
N THR A 49 -13.49 -3.42 -3.18
CA THR A 49 -13.45 -2.02 -3.61
C THR A 49 -13.58 -1.07 -2.42
N GLU A 50 -14.56 -1.27 -1.55
CA GLU A 50 -14.74 -0.46 -0.33
C GLU A 50 -13.53 -0.59 0.60
N SER A 51 -12.98 -1.80 0.74
CA SER A 51 -11.76 -2.00 1.51
C SER A 51 -10.57 -1.28 0.88
N ALA A 52 -10.42 -1.29 -0.44
CA ALA A 52 -9.32 -0.63 -1.14
C ALA A 52 -9.41 0.89 -0.99
N ILE A 53 -10.61 1.47 -1.15
CA ILE A 53 -10.87 2.90 -0.95
C ILE A 53 -10.53 3.29 0.48
N SER A 54 -11.11 2.62 1.49
CA SER A 54 -10.85 2.96 2.90
C SER A 54 -9.37 2.83 3.29
N LYS A 55 -8.69 1.81 2.78
CA LYS A 55 -7.25 1.62 2.98
C LYS A 55 -6.42 2.72 2.30
N GLY A 56 -6.81 3.13 1.10
CA GLY A 56 -6.18 4.22 0.35
C GLY A 56 -6.33 5.57 1.05
N GLU A 57 -7.55 5.90 1.51
CA GLU A 57 -7.83 7.12 2.28
C GLU A 57 -6.96 7.19 3.53
N ARG A 58 -6.86 6.10 4.31
CA ARG A 58 -6.01 6.06 5.51
C ARG A 58 -4.53 6.32 5.20
N ILE A 59 -4.02 5.82 4.08
CA ILE A 59 -2.65 6.11 3.65
C ILE A 59 -2.52 7.59 3.26
N GLY A 60 -3.47 8.10 2.47
CA GLY A 60 -3.51 9.51 2.08
C GLY A 60 -3.51 10.45 3.28
N ASP A 61 -4.38 10.19 4.25
CA ASP A 61 -4.48 10.93 5.51
C ASP A 61 -3.20 10.86 6.32
N ALA A 62 -2.61 9.68 6.46
CA ALA A 62 -1.34 9.50 7.18
C ALA A 62 -0.20 10.30 6.51
N ILE A 63 -0.11 10.27 5.17
CA ILE A 63 0.87 11.07 4.43
C ILE A 63 0.60 12.56 4.62
N ALA A 64 -0.65 13.01 4.55
CA ALA A 64 -1.03 14.40 4.73
C ALA A 64 -0.67 14.91 6.13
N ILE A 65 -0.90 14.11 7.17
CA ILE A 65 -0.52 14.42 8.55
C ILE A 65 1.02 14.52 8.67
N LEU A 66 1.76 13.56 8.09
CA LEU A 66 3.22 13.60 8.09
C LEU A 66 3.75 14.83 7.36
N LYS A 67 3.17 15.18 6.22
CA LYS A 67 3.49 16.39 5.47
C LYS A 67 3.26 17.65 6.30
N ALA A 68 2.08 17.80 6.88
CA ALA A 68 1.71 18.97 7.69
C ALA A 68 2.65 19.14 8.90
N ASN A 69 2.94 18.05 9.61
CA ASN A 69 3.86 18.07 10.73
C ASN A 69 5.29 18.41 10.29
N LEU A 70 5.79 17.77 9.22
CA LEU A 70 7.13 18.06 8.71
C LEU A 70 7.26 19.53 8.26
N LEU A 71 6.25 20.08 7.58
CA LEU A 71 6.24 21.46 7.14
C LEU A 71 6.18 22.46 8.32
N SER A 72 5.39 22.13 9.33
CA SER A 72 5.30 22.93 10.56
C SER A 72 6.67 22.98 11.26
N VAL A 73 7.28 21.81 11.44
CA VAL A 73 8.60 21.67 12.05
C VAL A 73 9.67 22.35 11.20
N SER A 74 9.66 22.19 9.88
CA SER A 74 10.70 22.76 9.01
C SER A 74 10.68 24.29 8.98
N LYS A 75 9.51 24.90 9.19
CA LYS A 75 9.35 26.37 9.25
C LYS A 75 9.63 26.96 10.62
N THR A 76 9.41 26.19 11.69
CA THR A 76 9.58 26.66 13.07
C THR A 76 10.95 26.31 13.65
N THR A 77 11.60 25.27 13.13
CA THR A 77 12.95 24.89 13.53
C THR A 77 13.94 25.91 13.00
N VAL A 78 14.70 26.49 13.91
CA VAL A 78 15.83 27.37 13.59
C VAL A 78 17.09 26.70 14.07
N ILE A 79 17.94 26.30 13.14
CA ILE A 79 19.24 25.71 13.47
C ILE A 79 20.17 26.86 13.88
N PRO A 80 20.89 26.81 15.02
CA PRO A 80 21.83 27.85 15.42
C PRO A 80 23.12 27.81 14.58
N SER A 81 23.57 28.93 14.01
CA SER A 81 24.75 28.95 13.11
C SER A 81 26.11 28.76 13.79
N ASP A 82 26.24 29.04 15.10
CA ASP A 82 27.56 29.31 15.73
C ASP A 82 27.86 28.51 17.02
N SER A 83 27.06 27.49 17.35
CA SER A 83 27.30 26.65 18.54
C SER A 83 27.78 25.26 18.10
N PRO A 84 28.63 24.55 18.88
CA PRO A 84 28.72 23.10 18.77
C PRO A 84 27.34 22.54 19.15
N ILE A 85 26.48 22.44 18.14
CA ILE A 85 25.14 21.90 18.26
C ILE A 85 25.26 20.53 18.91
N GLN A 86 24.65 20.36 20.07
CA GLN A 86 24.45 19.02 20.61
C GLN A 86 23.39 18.37 19.72
N GLU A 87 23.83 17.47 18.83
CA GLU A 87 22.98 16.73 17.90
C GLU A 87 21.73 16.16 18.60
N GLN A 88 21.91 15.75 19.87
CA GLN A 88 20.88 15.24 20.74
C GLN A 88 19.78 16.26 21.08
N GLU A 89 20.11 17.53 21.26
CA GLU A 89 19.15 18.58 21.62
C GLU A 89 18.21 18.87 20.44
N ILE A 90 18.77 18.98 19.23
CA ILE A 90 17.98 19.12 18.00
C ILE A 90 17.05 17.93 17.80
N LEU A 91 17.56 16.70 17.93
CA LEU A 91 16.73 15.50 17.77
C LEU A 91 15.63 15.42 18.82
N THR A 92 15.90 15.89 20.04
CA THR A 92 14.90 15.90 21.13
C THR A 92 13.77 16.89 20.82
N GLN A 93 14.11 18.10 20.36
CA GLN A 93 13.11 19.10 19.95
C GLN A 93 12.29 18.61 18.75
N LEU A 94 12.95 18.05 17.72
CA LEU A 94 12.27 17.50 16.55
C LEU A 94 11.32 16.35 16.92
N ARG A 95 11.73 15.46 17.82
CA ARG A 95 10.86 14.36 18.29
C ARG A 95 9.64 14.82 19.08
N GLN A 96 9.71 15.94 19.79
CA GLN A 96 8.55 16.47 20.52
C GLN A 96 7.45 16.99 19.59
N GLN A 97 7.84 17.48 18.41
CA GLN A 97 6.91 18.07 17.44
C GLN A 97 6.44 17.06 16.38
N LEU A 98 7.13 15.94 16.24
CA LEU A 98 6.84 14.92 15.24
C LEU A 98 6.06 13.74 15.85
N PRO A 99 5.16 13.10 15.09
CA PRO A 99 4.39 11.96 15.58
C PRO A 99 5.26 10.72 15.86
N ALA A 100 4.81 9.88 16.80
CA ALA A 100 5.50 8.67 17.22
C ALA A 100 5.63 7.57 16.14
N SER A 101 4.91 7.69 15.03
CA SER A 101 4.99 6.78 13.88
C SER A 101 6.24 6.96 13.00
N ILE A 102 7.12 7.89 13.35
CA ILE A 102 8.38 8.14 12.65
C ILE A 102 9.47 7.22 13.20
N GLU A 103 10.07 6.43 12.31
CA GLU A 103 11.13 5.48 12.65
C GLU A 103 12.51 6.14 12.65
N CYS A 104 12.73 7.06 11.71
CA CYS A 104 13.98 7.82 11.64
C CYS A 104 13.75 9.29 11.32
N ILE A 105 14.55 10.14 11.97
CA ILE A 105 14.69 11.57 11.72
C ILE A 105 16.15 11.82 11.39
N GLN A 106 16.41 12.51 10.28
CA GLN A 106 17.75 12.86 9.85
C GLN A 106 17.81 14.31 9.39
N LEU A 107 18.80 15.05 9.87
CA LEU A 107 19.13 16.39 9.45
C LEU A 107 20.46 16.37 8.70
N THR A 108 20.44 16.82 7.45
CA THR A 108 21.59 16.72 6.53
C THR A 108 21.88 18.08 5.92
N ASN A 109 23.14 18.48 5.80
CA ASN A 109 23.50 19.69 5.06
C ASN A 109 23.27 19.48 3.56
N LEU A 110 22.58 20.41 2.88
CA LEU A 110 22.25 20.23 1.47
C LEU A 110 23.46 20.33 0.54
N LEU A 111 24.51 21.06 0.91
CA LEU A 111 25.67 21.31 0.04
C LEU A 111 26.65 20.14 0.01
N ASN A 112 27.02 19.64 1.19
CA ASN A 112 28.03 18.57 1.31
C ASN A 112 27.44 17.21 1.68
N GLN A 113 26.11 17.10 1.76
CA GLN A 113 25.36 15.88 2.12
C GLN A 113 25.78 15.26 3.47
N LYS A 114 26.46 16.04 4.33
CA LYS A 114 26.90 15.56 5.64
C LYS A 114 25.72 15.50 6.59
N ILE A 115 25.58 14.35 7.26
CA ILE A 115 24.62 14.16 8.35
C ILE A 115 25.08 14.98 9.55
N ILE A 116 24.19 15.82 10.06
CA ILE A 116 24.43 16.68 11.22
C ILE A 116 23.80 16.09 12.46
N ALA A 117 22.63 15.47 12.30
CA ALA A 117 21.96 14.77 13.38
C ALA A 117 21.14 13.62 12.79
N SER A 118 21.15 12.46 13.43
CA SER A 118 20.39 11.31 12.99
C SER A 118 19.89 10.50 14.18
N SER A 119 18.63 10.09 14.12
CA SER A 119 18.04 9.19 15.10
C SER A 119 18.18 7.71 14.74
N CYS A 120 18.75 7.38 13.56
CA CYS A 120 18.91 6.00 13.09
C CYS A 120 20.34 5.67 12.61
N GLY A 121 21.33 6.49 12.98
CA GLY A 121 22.75 6.30 12.68
C GLY A 121 23.19 6.98 11.38
N ASP A 122 24.34 6.56 10.86
CA ASP A 122 25.06 7.29 9.79
C ASP A 122 24.60 6.95 8.37
N ARG A 123 23.57 6.12 8.22
CA ARG A 123 23.04 5.76 6.92
C ARG A 123 22.06 6.83 6.46
N GLN A 124 22.37 7.47 5.33
CA GLN A 124 21.48 8.42 4.69
C GLN A 124 20.15 7.76 4.29
N ILE A 125 19.04 8.29 4.81
CA ILE A 125 17.68 7.79 4.52
C ILE A 125 17.04 8.46 3.30
N GLY A 126 17.51 9.65 2.91
CA GLY A 126 16.92 10.41 1.82
C GLY A 126 17.81 11.52 1.30
N GLU A 127 17.44 12.03 0.14
CA GLU A 127 18.04 13.19 -0.51
C GLU A 127 16.91 14.11 -0.98
N LEU A 128 16.97 15.38 -0.60
CA LEU A 128 16.02 16.39 -1.04
C LEU A 128 16.24 16.66 -2.53
N ARG A 129 15.26 16.30 -3.37
CA ARG A 129 15.31 16.67 -4.80
C ARG A 129 14.86 18.11 -5.01
N LEU A 130 15.63 18.82 -5.83
CA LEU A 130 15.31 20.16 -6.33
C LEU A 130 15.02 20.08 -7.84
N PRO A 131 14.03 20.83 -8.37
CA PRO A 131 13.13 21.76 -7.66
C PRO A 131 12.13 21.03 -6.75
N LEU A 132 11.76 21.68 -5.65
CA LEU A 132 10.74 21.17 -4.72
C LEU A 132 9.35 21.17 -5.39
N PRO A 133 8.48 20.21 -5.05
CA PRO A 133 7.08 20.27 -5.43
C PRO A 133 6.38 21.50 -4.82
N SER A 134 5.19 21.83 -5.30
CA SER A 134 4.43 23.01 -4.87
C SER A 134 4.06 23.01 -3.38
N ASP A 135 4.00 21.84 -2.75
CA ASP A 135 3.76 21.68 -1.31
C ASP A 135 5.04 21.82 -0.45
N GLY A 136 6.20 21.99 -1.10
CA GLY A 136 7.50 22.18 -0.44
C GLY A 136 8.08 20.93 0.20
N ILE A 137 7.52 19.74 -0.08
CA ILE A 137 7.94 18.47 0.54
C ILE A 137 8.20 17.43 -0.55
N ASP A 138 9.42 16.89 -0.58
CA ASP A 138 9.75 15.73 -1.42
C ASP A 138 9.27 14.45 -0.71
N VAL A 139 8.56 13.58 -1.42
CA VAL A 139 8.07 12.30 -0.88
C VAL A 139 8.55 11.17 -1.77
N LYS A 140 9.17 10.16 -1.16
CA LYS A 140 9.67 8.97 -1.87
C LYS A 140 9.32 7.70 -1.15
N ALA A 141 8.99 6.66 -1.90
CA ALA A 141 8.91 5.32 -1.35
C ALA A 141 10.33 4.73 -1.15
N ILE A 142 10.51 3.96 -0.08
CA ILE A 142 11.71 3.15 0.14
C ILE A 142 11.40 1.72 -0.28
N PHE A 143 12.27 1.16 -1.12
CA PHE A 143 12.19 -0.24 -1.50
C PHE A 143 13.03 -1.11 -0.55
N PRO A 144 12.54 -2.31 -0.18
CA PRO A 144 13.31 -3.25 0.61
C PRO A 144 14.59 -3.67 -0.14
N PRO A 145 15.66 -4.05 0.59
CA PRO A 145 16.87 -4.57 -0.05
C PRO A 145 16.56 -5.82 -0.85
N LYS A 146 17.15 -5.91 -2.05
CA LYS A 146 16.99 -7.08 -2.95
C LYS A 146 17.45 -8.36 -2.27
N ALA A 147 16.78 -9.47 -2.56
CA ALA A 147 17.19 -10.79 -2.08
C ALA A 147 18.66 -11.08 -2.42
N GLY A 148 19.42 -11.59 -1.45
CA GLY A 148 20.85 -11.86 -1.59
C GLY A 148 21.78 -10.70 -1.20
N THR A 149 21.25 -9.54 -0.77
CA THR A 149 22.05 -8.44 -0.22
C THR A 149 22.01 -8.43 1.31
N THR A 150 23.12 -8.07 1.96
CA THR A 150 23.17 -7.85 3.41
C THR A 150 22.41 -6.58 3.77
N GLY A 151 21.30 -6.71 4.50
CA GLY A 151 20.52 -5.58 4.99
C GLY A 151 19.36 -6.04 5.87
N LYS A 152 18.89 -5.17 6.79
CA LYS A 152 17.68 -5.45 7.57
C LYS A 152 16.48 -5.53 6.62
N ARG A 153 15.95 -6.73 6.42
CA ARG A 153 14.66 -6.93 5.76
C ARG A 153 13.58 -6.38 6.69
N ASN A 154 12.77 -5.43 6.22
CA ASN A 154 11.54 -5.10 6.93
C ASN A 154 10.58 -6.30 6.79
N ALA A 155 10.30 -6.96 7.91
CA ALA A 155 9.52 -8.19 7.96
C ALA A 155 8.01 -7.98 7.78
N GLN A 156 7.54 -6.72 7.69
CA GLN A 156 6.13 -6.38 7.90
C GLN A 156 5.37 -5.98 6.62
N ASN A 157 6.00 -6.06 5.43
CA ASN A 157 5.38 -5.75 4.13
C ASN A 157 4.64 -4.40 4.09
N GLN A 158 5.25 -3.39 4.71
CA GLN A 158 4.69 -2.04 4.84
C GLN A 158 5.12 -1.14 3.68
N LEU A 159 4.31 -0.13 3.40
CA LEU A 159 4.69 0.98 2.54
C LEU A 159 5.65 1.88 3.32
N GLN A 160 6.95 1.80 3.05
CA GLN A 160 7.91 2.72 3.64
C GLN A 160 8.03 3.97 2.78
N ILE A 161 8.03 5.12 3.44
CA ILE A 161 8.22 6.40 2.78
C ILE A 161 9.23 7.27 3.52
N VAL A 162 9.89 8.13 2.76
CA VAL A 162 10.71 9.23 3.26
C VAL A 162 10.09 10.52 2.79
N LEU A 163 9.93 11.46 3.71
CA LEU A 163 9.54 12.82 3.42
C LEU A 163 10.70 13.74 3.76
N SER A 164 11.03 14.66 2.87
CA SER A 164 12.14 15.60 3.05
C SER A 164 11.66 17.03 2.82
N ALA A 165 12.04 17.94 3.72
CA ALA A 165 11.76 19.37 3.62
C ALA A 165 13.02 20.20 3.91
N PRO A 166 13.15 21.40 3.30
CA PRO A 166 14.25 22.30 3.59
C PRO A 166 14.06 22.97 4.96
N VAL A 167 15.15 23.12 5.72
CA VAL A 167 15.23 23.89 6.96
C VAL A 167 16.35 24.90 6.84
N SER A 168 16.11 26.13 7.27
CA SER A 168 17.13 27.19 7.21
C SER A 168 17.77 27.40 8.58
N ASP A 169 19.02 27.83 8.55
CA ASP A 169 19.72 28.36 9.73
C ASP A 169 19.10 29.69 10.20
N SER A 170 19.38 30.11 11.45
CA SER A 170 18.96 31.39 12.04
C SER A 170 19.37 32.60 11.20
N ARG A 171 20.51 32.52 10.54
CA ARG A 171 21.03 33.55 9.63
C ARG A 171 20.54 33.42 8.19
N LYS A 172 19.71 32.40 7.87
CA LYS A 172 19.25 32.02 6.51
C LYS A 172 20.36 31.76 5.48
N ASN A 173 21.59 31.55 5.93
CA ASN A 173 22.74 31.39 5.04
C ASN A 173 22.98 29.93 4.63
N SER A 174 22.55 28.98 5.46
CA SER A 174 22.68 27.55 5.19
C SER A 174 21.30 26.91 5.12
N ILE A 175 21.09 26.08 4.09
CA ILE A 175 19.88 25.29 3.92
C ILE A 175 20.24 23.82 4.21
N TYR A 176 19.47 23.22 5.10
CA TYR A 176 19.57 21.83 5.52
C TYR A 176 18.35 21.07 4.99
N SER A 177 18.48 19.75 4.87
CA SER A 177 17.37 18.83 4.61
C SER A 177 16.98 18.14 5.90
N LEU A 178 15.76 18.36 6.35
CA LEU A 178 15.10 17.54 7.37
C LEU A 178 14.35 16.42 6.67
N SER A 179 14.81 15.18 6.88
CA SER A 179 14.20 13.98 6.32
C SER A 179 13.62 13.12 7.44
N ILE A 180 12.42 12.61 7.22
CA ILE A 180 11.76 11.67 8.12
C ILE A 180 11.42 10.39 7.37
N GLN A 181 11.65 9.24 7.99
CA GLN A 181 11.24 7.93 7.50
C GLN A 181 10.08 7.41 8.33
N SER A 182 9.03 6.94 7.68
CA SER A 182 7.90 6.28 8.33
C SER A 182 7.48 5.04 7.55
N ALA A 183 7.07 4.01 8.29
CA ALA A 183 6.41 2.84 7.73
C ALA A 183 4.90 3.02 7.85
N LEU A 184 4.24 3.19 6.71
CA LEU A 184 2.81 3.31 6.62
C LEU A 184 2.16 1.94 6.46
N TYR A 185 1.06 1.77 7.18
CA TYR A 185 0.09 0.69 7.07
C TYR A 185 0.70 -0.72 7.16
N GLN A 186 0.49 -1.38 8.29
CA GLN A 186 0.85 -2.78 8.45
C GLN A 186 -0.24 -3.67 7.85
N GLN A 187 0.17 -4.59 6.95
CA GLN A 187 -0.75 -5.58 6.40
C GLN A 187 -1.35 -6.41 7.54
N THR A 188 -2.66 -6.28 7.76
CA THR A 188 -3.37 -7.11 8.72
C THR A 188 -3.52 -8.53 8.16
N ARG A 189 -3.34 -9.54 9.01
CA ARG A 189 -3.71 -10.91 8.67
C ARG A 189 -5.23 -10.97 8.53
N ASN A 190 -5.70 -11.25 7.33
CA ASN A 190 -7.12 -11.43 7.09
C ASN A 190 -7.57 -12.80 7.65
N PRO A 191 -8.64 -12.87 8.45
CA PRO A 191 -9.19 -14.14 8.89
C PRO A 191 -9.73 -14.94 7.69
N PRO A 192 -9.85 -16.28 7.81
CA PRO A 192 -10.51 -17.10 6.81
C PRO A 192 -11.91 -16.58 6.48
N GLY A 193 -12.26 -16.49 5.20
CA GLY A 193 -13.54 -15.94 4.74
C GLY A 193 -13.61 -14.41 4.62
N SER A 194 -12.53 -13.67 4.91
CA SER A 194 -12.49 -12.23 4.70
C SER A 194 -12.59 -11.84 3.23
N LEU A 195 -13.42 -10.84 2.94
CA LEU A 195 -13.63 -10.27 1.61
C LEU A 195 -12.91 -8.92 1.40
N THR A 196 -11.95 -8.59 2.28
CA THR A 196 -11.22 -7.29 2.24
C THR A 196 -9.89 -7.35 1.48
N GLY A 197 -9.41 -8.55 1.16
CA GLY A 197 -8.19 -8.76 0.37
C GLY A 197 -6.90 -8.21 1.02
N ALA A 198 -5.78 -8.44 0.34
CA ALA A 198 -4.50 -7.86 0.73
C ALA A 198 -4.31 -6.48 0.09
N MET A 199 -3.55 -5.59 0.73
CA MET A 199 -3.24 -4.28 0.15
C MET A 199 -2.09 -4.42 -0.84
N VAL A 200 -2.22 -3.72 -1.97
CA VAL A 200 -1.14 -3.48 -2.92
C VAL A 200 -1.11 -1.99 -3.22
N VAL A 201 0.08 -1.38 -3.21
CA VAL A 201 0.27 0.02 -3.58
C VAL A 201 1.14 0.07 -4.83
N ILE A 202 0.67 0.73 -5.87
CA ILE A 202 1.33 0.83 -7.18
C ILE A 202 1.44 2.31 -7.52
N ALA A 203 2.61 2.76 -7.95
CA ALA A 203 2.85 4.10 -8.46
C ALA A 203 2.21 4.28 -9.85
N GLU A 204 2.02 5.53 -10.27
CA GLU A 204 1.42 5.87 -11.57
C GLU A 204 2.19 5.28 -12.76
N ASP A 205 3.51 5.12 -12.64
CA ASP A 205 4.37 4.48 -13.64
C ASP A 205 4.27 2.94 -13.65
N GLY A 206 3.45 2.36 -12.78
CA GLY A 206 3.26 0.93 -12.61
C GLY A 206 4.28 0.26 -11.68
N THR A 207 5.14 1.02 -11.00
CA THR A 207 6.08 0.47 -10.02
C THR A 207 5.35 0.03 -8.75
N ILE A 208 5.60 -1.20 -8.29
CA ILE A 208 5.00 -1.73 -7.07
C ILE A 208 5.72 -1.13 -5.85
N LEU A 209 5.00 -0.37 -5.02
CA LEU A 209 5.51 0.29 -3.82
C LEU A 209 5.31 -0.53 -2.54
N ALA A 210 4.24 -1.31 -2.47
CA ALA A 210 3.99 -2.24 -1.37
C ALA A 210 3.21 -3.46 -1.88
N HIS A 211 3.62 -4.66 -1.45
CA HIS A 211 3.00 -5.92 -1.86
C HIS A 211 3.16 -7.01 -0.78
N PRO A 212 2.20 -7.96 -0.66
CA PRO A 212 2.34 -9.12 0.23
C PRO A 212 3.54 -10.03 -0.10
N PHE A 213 3.98 -10.03 -1.36
CA PHE A 213 5.24 -10.65 -1.79
C PHE A 213 6.31 -9.57 -1.89
N THR A 214 7.25 -9.56 -0.95
CA THR A 214 8.31 -8.54 -0.87
C THR A 214 9.18 -8.47 -2.11
N ASP A 215 9.38 -9.61 -2.78
CA ASP A 215 10.25 -9.71 -3.95
C ASP A 215 9.67 -8.98 -5.18
N TRP A 216 8.40 -8.58 -5.12
CA TRP A 216 7.75 -7.80 -6.17
C TRP A 216 7.89 -6.29 -5.95
N VAL A 217 8.25 -5.85 -4.74
CA VAL A 217 8.37 -4.43 -4.44
C VAL A 217 9.59 -3.83 -5.18
N GLY A 218 9.40 -2.68 -5.82
CA GLY A 218 10.40 -2.01 -6.66
C GLY A 218 10.49 -2.55 -8.10
N THR A 219 9.64 -3.50 -8.47
CA THR A 219 9.51 -3.98 -9.86
C THR A 219 8.24 -3.44 -10.49
N ASN A 220 8.13 -3.52 -11.82
CA ASN A 220 6.96 -2.99 -12.52
C ASN A 220 5.86 -4.06 -12.60
N ILE A 221 4.60 -3.66 -12.42
CA ILE A 221 3.44 -4.55 -12.46
C ILE A 221 3.34 -5.34 -13.78
N ASN A 222 3.87 -4.79 -14.87
CA ASN A 222 3.90 -5.46 -16.18
C ASN A 222 4.81 -6.71 -16.23
N GLN A 223 5.70 -6.88 -15.26
CA GLN A 223 6.64 -8.01 -15.19
C GLN A 223 6.05 -9.22 -14.46
N HIS A 224 4.85 -9.09 -13.90
CA HIS A 224 4.21 -10.11 -13.05
C HIS A 224 3.00 -10.76 -13.71
N PRO A 225 2.59 -11.96 -13.25
CA PRO A 225 1.37 -12.60 -13.70
C PRO A 225 0.16 -11.67 -13.57
N HIS A 226 -0.82 -11.82 -14.46
CA HIS A 226 -2.06 -11.03 -14.47
C HIS A 226 -1.91 -9.53 -14.76
N ALA A 227 -0.75 -9.08 -15.24
CA ALA A 227 -0.54 -7.69 -15.68
C ALA A 227 -1.64 -7.16 -16.62
N SER A 228 -2.11 -8.01 -17.54
CA SER A 228 -3.19 -7.67 -18.48
C SER A 228 -4.55 -7.43 -17.79
N GLN A 229 -4.82 -8.08 -16.67
CA GLN A 229 -6.07 -7.95 -15.92
C GLN A 229 -6.11 -6.68 -15.07
N ILE A 230 -4.93 -6.20 -14.64
CA ILE A 230 -4.80 -4.96 -13.86
C ILE A 230 -4.94 -3.73 -14.77
N LYS A 231 -4.47 -3.81 -16.03
CA LYS A 231 -4.65 -2.73 -17.02
C LYS A 231 -6.10 -2.44 -17.40
N SER A 232 -7.00 -3.38 -17.15
CA SER A 232 -8.42 -3.28 -17.52
C SER A 232 -9.33 -2.81 -16.38
N ILE A 233 -8.75 -2.37 -15.26
CA ILE A 233 -9.45 -1.80 -14.11
C ILE A 233 -9.36 -0.28 -14.19
#